data_AF-A0A2V6BNR8-F1
#
_entry.id   AF-A0A2V6BNR8-F1
#
_cell.length_a   1.000
_cell.length_b   1.000
_cell.length_c   1.000
_cell.angle_alpha   90.00
_cell.angle_beta   90.00
_cell.angle_gamma   90.00
#
_symmetry.space_group_name_H-M   'P 1'
#
loop_
_entity.id
_entity.type
_entity.pdbx_description
1 polymer ?
#
loop_
_entity_poly.entity_id
_entity_poly.type
_entity_poly.pdbx_seq_one_letter_code
_entity_poly.pdbx_strand_id
1 'polypeptide(L)'
;RGRYHSLGGKISPLDHIGPEDLRIKELLERVDQEKITEIIFALPADVEGESTTSYIADLLKNKPVNLTRIARGIPAGGGLESADELTLSAALSGRTKL
;
A
#
# COMPACT_ATOMS: atom_id res chain seq x y z
N ARG A 1 -1.11 -11.76 -14.96
CA ARG A 1 0.20 -11.92 -14.29
C ARG A 1 0.87 -10.55 -14.26
N GLY A 2 1.29 -10.05 -13.08
CA GLY A 2 1.86 -8.71 -12.90
C GLY A 2 3.39 -8.71 -12.76
N ARG A 3 3.96 -7.54 -12.44
CA ARG A 3 5.37 -7.36 -12.06
C ARG A 3 5.45 -6.89 -10.61
N TYR A 4 6.59 -7.14 -9.97
CA TYR A 4 6.84 -6.66 -8.61
C TYR A 4 7.82 -5.50 -8.61
N HIS A 5 7.68 -4.64 -7.61
CA HIS A 5 8.66 -3.65 -7.21
C HIS A 5 8.84 -3.78 -5.69
N SER A 6 10.06 -4.05 -5.23
CA SER A 6 10.36 -4.08 -3.80
C SER A 6 10.96 -2.74 -3.39
N LEU A 7 10.31 -2.07 -2.43
CA LEU A 7 10.80 -0.79 -1.90
C LEU A 7 12.05 -0.93 -1.04
N GLY A 8 12.36 -2.15 -0.57
CA GLY A 8 13.45 -2.40 0.39
C GLY A 8 13.07 -2.10 1.86
N GLY A 9 11.83 -1.70 2.13
CA GLY A 9 11.35 -1.38 3.46
C GLY A 9 10.08 -0.53 3.43
N LYS A 10 9.86 0.20 4.51
CA LYS A 10 8.82 1.22 4.68
C LYS A 10 9.42 2.42 5.40
N ILE A 11 8.86 3.61 5.23
CA ILE A 11 9.31 4.82 5.90
C ILE A 11 9.08 4.62 7.40
N SER A 12 10.15 4.69 8.19
CA SER A 12 10.11 4.47 9.64
C SER A 12 10.94 5.55 10.33
N PRO A 13 10.31 6.63 10.82
CA PRO A 13 11.01 7.68 11.56
C PRO A 13 11.72 7.18 12.81
N LEU A 14 11.15 6.15 13.47
CA LEU A 14 11.73 5.52 14.67
C LEU A 14 13.03 4.77 14.36
N ASP A 15 13.12 4.16 13.18
CA ASP A 15 14.32 3.45 12.71
C ASP A 15 15.24 4.34 11.87
N HIS A 16 14.95 5.65 11.80
CA HIS A 16 15.65 6.62 10.96
C HIS A 16 15.68 6.26 9.46
N ILE A 17 14.61 5.61 8.96
CA ILE A 17 14.46 5.25 7.54
C ILE A 17 13.57 6.29 6.85
N GLY A 18 14.17 7.07 5.95
CA GLY A 18 13.50 8.07 5.12
C GLY A 18 13.11 7.54 3.73
N PRO A 19 12.37 8.33 2.93
CA PRO A 19 12.06 7.99 1.52
C PRO A 19 13.30 7.71 0.66
N GLU A 20 14.41 8.40 0.93
CA GLU A 20 15.69 8.29 0.23
C GLU A 20 16.39 6.95 0.45
N ASP A 21 16.10 6.27 1.56
CA ASP A 21 16.62 4.93 1.87
C ASP A 21 15.83 3.82 1.17
N LEU A 22 14.70 4.17 0.56
CA LEU A 22 13.82 3.25 -0.15
C LEU A 22 13.97 3.41 -1.66
N ARG A 23 13.58 2.36 -2.39
CA ARG A 23 13.63 2.32 -3.86
C ARG A 23 12.49 3.07 -4.55
N ILE A 24 12.04 4.17 -3.94
CA ILE A 24 10.91 4.97 -4.44
C ILE A 24 11.29 5.66 -5.75
N LYS A 25 12.52 6.15 -5.88
CA LYS A 25 12.98 6.81 -7.11
C LYS A 25 12.91 5.85 -8.30
N GLU A 26 13.38 4.62 -8.14
CA GLU A 26 13.31 3.61 -9.20
C GLU A 26 11.87 3.19 -9.50
N LEU A 27 10.97 3.20 -8.51
CA LEU A 27 9.54 3.00 -8.77
C LEU A 27 9.00 4.09 -9.70
N LEU A 28 9.29 5.36 -9.42
CA LEU A 28 8.83 6.48 -10.25
C LEU A 28 9.40 6.40 -11.68
N GLU A 29 10.69 6.09 -11.81
CA GLU A 29 11.33 5.90 -13.12
C GLU A 29 10.68 4.76 -13.92
N ARG A 30 10.36 3.63 -13.26
CA ARG A 30 9.66 2.51 -13.89
C ARG A 30 8.25 2.88 -14.35
N VAL A 31 7.51 3.67 -13.57
CA VAL A 31 6.19 4.15 -13.98
C VAL A 31 6.28 4.97 -15.28
N ASP A 32 7.30 5.80 -15.41
CA ASP A 32 7.50 6.65 -16.58
C ASP A 32 7.97 5.87 -17.83
N GLN A 33 8.74 4.79 -17.65
CA GLN A 33 9.31 4.03 -18.77
C GLN A 33 8.42 2.87 -19.23
N GLU A 34 7.73 2.19 -18.31
CA GLU A 34 7.09 0.90 -18.60
C GLU A 34 5.61 1.00 -18.99
N LYS A 35 5.03 2.21 -19.10
CA LYS A 35 3.58 2.45 -19.35
C LYS A 35 2.69 1.64 -18.40
N ILE A 36 2.98 1.73 -17.10
CA ILE A 36 2.23 1.02 -16.05
C ILE A 36 0.80 1.58 -15.97
N THR A 37 -0.20 0.71 -16.05
CA THR A 37 -1.62 1.10 -15.97
C THR A 37 -2.17 1.06 -14.55
N GLU A 38 -1.58 0.23 -13.68
CA GLU A 38 -2.00 0.05 -12.30
C GLU A 38 -0.82 -0.27 -11.39
N ILE A 39 -0.82 0.32 -10.19
CA ILE A 39 0.07 -0.04 -9.09
C ILE A 39 -0.80 -0.51 -7.92
N ILE A 40 -0.53 -1.73 -7.47
CA ILE A 40 -1.20 -2.34 -6.32
C ILE A 40 -0.26 -2.25 -5.11
N PHE A 41 -0.63 -1.45 -4.11
CA PHE A 41 0.09 -1.37 -2.84
C PHE A 41 -0.19 -2.59 -1.97
N ALA A 42 0.88 -3.32 -1.65
CA ALA A 42 0.86 -4.52 -0.81
C ALA A 42 1.77 -4.36 0.44
N LEU A 43 1.81 -3.15 1.00
CA LEU A 43 2.54 -2.87 2.25
C LEU A 43 1.73 -3.34 3.48
N PRO A 44 2.41 -3.61 4.61
CA PRO A 44 1.76 -3.92 5.88
C PRO A 44 0.68 -2.90 6.26
N ALA A 45 -0.33 -3.37 6.99
CA ALA A 45 -1.46 -2.55 7.45
C ALA A 45 -1.20 -1.79 8.75
N ASP A 46 0.07 -1.46 9.00
CA ASP A 46 0.50 -0.67 10.14
C ASP A 46 0.69 0.81 9.76
N VAL A 47 0.95 1.65 10.75
CA VAL A 47 1.05 3.11 10.60
C VAL A 47 2.15 3.51 9.60
N GLU A 48 3.29 2.84 9.63
CA GLU A 48 4.40 3.13 8.70
C GLU A 48 4.07 2.68 7.27
N GLY A 49 3.43 1.52 7.10
CA GLY A 49 2.96 1.02 5.81
C GLY A 49 1.90 1.94 5.19
N GLU A 50 1.00 2.50 6.02
CA GLU A 50 0.06 3.55 5.61
C GLU A 50 0.77 4.81 5.15
N SER A 51 1.67 5.31 5.98
CA SER A 51 2.39 6.55 5.71
C SER A 51 3.20 6.43 4.42
N THR A 52 3.85 5.28 4.21
CA THR A 52 4.60 4.97 2.98
C THR A 52 3.68 4.88 1.75
N THR A 53 2.52 4.24 1.89
CA THR A 53 1.54 4.15 0.79
C THR A 53 1.05 5.54 0.38
N SER A 54 0.63 6.35 1.34
CA SER A 54 0.12 7.71 1.12
C SER A 54 1.20 8.60 0.49
N TYR A 55 2.43 8.52 0.98
CA TYR A 55 3.55 9.26 0.42
C TYR A 55 3.78 8.94 -1.07
N ILE A 56 3.81 7.66 -1.44
CA ILE A 56 4.01 7.26 -2.84
C ILE A 56 2.80 7.65 -3.69
N ALA A 57 1.58 7.53 -3.14
CA ALA A 57 0.36 7.93 -3.84
C ALA A 57 0.35 9.42 -4.16
N ASP A 58 0.80 10.27 -3.23
CA ASP A 58 0.91 11.72 -3.43
C ASP A 58 1.92 12.07 -4.53
N LEU A 59 3.05 11.34 -4.61
CA LEU A 59 4.03 11.50 -5.69
C LEU A 59 3.48 11.10 -7.07
N LEU A 60 2.54 10.15 -7.09
CA LEU A 60 1.94 9.62 -8.32
C LEU A 60 0.60 10.27 -8.69
N LYS A 61 0.07 11.19 -7.88
CA LYS A 61 -1.29 11.76 -8.04
C LYS A 61 -1.58 12.36 -9.43
N ASN A 62 -0.56 12.85 -10.12
CA ASN A 62 -0.67 13.48 -11.43
C ASN A 62 -0.28 12.54 -12.59
N LYS A 63 0.09 11.30 -12.29
CA LYS A 63 0.44 10.29 -13.30
C LYS A 63 -0.83 9.56 -13.74
N PRO A 64 -0.97 9.18 -15.02
CA PRO A 64 -2.13 8.46 -15.53
C PRO A 64 -2.05 6.95 -15.16
N VAL A 65 -1.91 6.66 -13.87
CA VAL A 65 -1.78 5.30 -13.32
C VAL A 65 -2.85 5.08 -12.26
N ASN A 66 -3.54 3.95 -12.30
CA ASN A 66 -4.49 3.60 -11.26
C ASN A 66 -3.74 3.14 -10.02
N LEU A 67 -4.09 3.71 -8.87
CA LEU A 67 -3.52 3.33 -7.58
C LEU A 67 -4.55 2.52 -6.82
N THR A 68 -4.22 1.27 -6.51
CA THR A 68 -5.07 0.37 -5.74
C THR A 68 -4.28 -0.26 -4.61
N ARG A 69 -4.98 -0.94 -3.70
CA ARG A 69 -4.39 -1.56 -2.52
C ARG A 69 -5.03 -2.91 -2.30
N ILE A 70 -4.26 -3.85 -1.74
CA ILE A 70 -4.81 -5.12 -1.28
C ILE A 70 -5.90 -4.91 -0.23
N ALA A 71 -6.98 -5.68 -0.31
CA ALA A 71 -8.07 -5.59 0.64
C ALA A 71 -7.57 -5.84 2.08
N ARG A 72 -8.24 -5.19 3.03
CA ARG A 72 -7.97 -5.33 4.46
C ARG A 72 -9.26 -5.61 5.19
N GLY A 73 -9.17 -6.45 6.21
CA GLY A 73 -10.31 -6.84 7.02
C GLY A 73 -10.13 -8.25 7.56
N ILE A 74 -11.26 -8.86 7.87
CA ILE A 74 -11.32 -10.18 8.50
C ILE A 74 -10.86 -11.25 7.49
N PRO A 75 -9.92 -12.15 7.86
CA PRO A 75 -9.51 -13.23 6.99
C PRO A 75 -10.65 -14.21 6.72
N ALA A 76 -10.64 -14.85 5.55
CA ALA A 76 -11.62 -15.88 5.22
C ALA A 76 -11.56 -17.03 6.23
N GLY A 77 -12.71 -17.41 6.79
CA GLY A 77 -12.81 -18.42 7.85
C GLY A 77 -12.47 -17.90 9.25
N GLY A 78 -12.09 -16.62 9.40
CA GLY A 78 -11.95 -15.95 10.70
C GLY A 78 -13.31 -15.55 11.28
N GLY A 79 -13.44 -15.63 12.60
CA GLY A 79 -14.62 -15.19 13.33
C GLY A 79 -14.57 -13.71 13.70
N LEU A 80 -15.72 -13.05 13.79
CA LEU A 80 -15.84 -11.66 14.23
C LEU A 80 -15.27 -11.47 15.65
N GLU A 81 -15.50 -12.47 16.50
CA GLU A 81 -15.04 -12.53 17.88
C GLU A 81 -13.52 -12.54 18.05
N SER A 82 -12.80 -12.90 16.98
CA SER A 82 -11.32 -13.00 16.97
C SER A 82 -10.64 -11.79 16.31
N ALA A 83 -11.41 -10.88 15.73
CA ALA A 83 -10.88 -9.70 15.06
C ALA A 83 -10.67 -8.56 16.06
N ASP A 84 -9.50 -7.94 15.99
CA ASP A 84 -9.21 -6.71 16.73
C ASP A 84 -9.97 -5.51 16.13
N GLU A 85 -10.05 -4.42 16.89
CA GLU A 85 -10.80 -3.22 16.54
C GLU A 85 -10.34 -2.60 15.21
N LEU A 86 -9.03 -2.61 14.93
CA LEU A 86 -8.49 -2.05 13.68
C LEU A 86 -8.89 -2.91 12.49
N THR A 87 -8.82 -4.23 12.61
CA THR A 87 -9.26 -5.17 11.58
C THR A 87 -10.76 -5.05 11.30
N LEU A 88 -11.59 -4.93 12.35
CA LEU A 88 -13.03 -4.71 12.22
C LEU A 88 -13.36 -3.39 11.52
N SER A 89 -12.69 -2.30 11.92
CA SER A 89 -12.82 -0.99 11.30
C SER A 89 -12.44 -1.01 9.82
N ALA A 90 -11.33 -1.68 9.48
CA ALA A 90 -10.89 -1.86 8.10
C ALA A 90 -11.91 -2.65 7.26
N ALA A 91 -12.46 -3.75 7.80
CA ALA A 91 -13.47 -4.55 7.12
C ALA A 91 -14.75 -3.76 6.86
N LEU A 92 -15.23 -2.99 7.84
CA LEU A 92 -16.42 -2.14 7.71
C LEU A 92 -16.21 -1.01 6.70
N SER A 93 -15.04 -0.38 6.73
CA SER A 93 -14.68 0.70 5.79
C SER A 93 -14.52 0.20 4.36
N GLY A 94 -13.95 -1.00 4.19
CA GLY A 94 -13.75 -1.67 2.91
C GLY A 94 -14.94 -2.48 2.39
N ARG A 95 -16.12 -2.40 3.04
CA ARG A 95 -17.29 -3.20 2.65
C ARG A 95 -17.74 -2.88 1.22
N THR A 96 -18.06 -3.91 0.45
CA THR A 96 -18.59 -3.79 -0.91
C THR A 96 -20.09 -4.05 -0.92
N LYS A 97 -20.81 -3.41 -1.86
CA LYS A 97 -22.20 -3.77 -2.16
C LYS A 97 -22.24 -5.13 -2.86
N LEU A 98 -23.35 -5.84 -2.70
CA LEU A 98 -23.69 -7.04 -3.46
C LEU A 98 -24.38 -6.65 -4.78
#